data_AF-A0A7L3X6F4-F1
#
_entry.id   AF-A0A7L3X6F4-F1
#
_cell.length_a   1.000
_cell.length_b   1.000
_cell.length_c   1.000
_cell.angle_alpha   90.00
_cell.angle_beta   90.00
_cell.angle_gamma   90.00
#
_symmetry.space_group_name_H-M   'P 1'
#
loop_
_entity.id
_entity.type
_entity.pdbx_description
1 polymer ?
#
loop_
_entity_poly.entity_id
_entity_poly.type
_entity_poly.pdbx_seq_one_letter_code
_entity_poly.pdbx_strand_id
1 'polypeptide(L)'
;RSMNSFLIIYLIILLFEAILSTILKYAWQAEEKWDEPWYNEKTEHERNSSKILRFISDFLAFLVLYNFIIPISLYVTVEMQKFLGSFFIGWDLDLYHEETNQRAQVNTSDLNEELGQVEYVFTDKTGTLTENEMQFRECSINGIKYQEVNGKLTPEGFSEDSPDGNRHSLVRLPPTRPPIGILHRKTSEFLNKEELFLKAVCLCHTVQINADQTDGADGPWHANGIATPLEYYASSPDEKALVEAASRVGVVFTGTSGDTMEVKSLGKPERY
;
A
#
# COMPACT_ATOMS: atom_id res chain seq x y z
N ARG A 1 24.45 14.53 -0.14
CA ARG A 1 25.51 15.00 0.81
C ARG A 1 26.88 14.38 0.52
N SER A 2 26.97 13.06 0.33
CA SER A 2 28.24 12.38 -0.01
C SER A 2 28.94 12.94 -1.27
N MET A 3 28.18 13.28 -2.32
CA MET A 3 28.72 13.92 -3.53
C MET A 3 29.48 15.24 -3.27
N ASN A 4 28.98 16.07 -2.35
CA ASN A 4 29.66 17.32 -2.00
C ASN A 4 30.99 17.05 -1.29
N SER A 5 31.07 15.97 -0.51
CA SER A 5 32.32 15.53 0.11
C SER A 5 33.34 15.08 -0.95
N PHE A 6 32.90 14.34 -1.98
CA PHE A 6 33.78 13.97 -3.10
C PHE A 6 34.27 15.19 -3.87
N LEU A 7 33.42 16.18 -4.14
CA LEU A 7 33.83 17.43 -4.79
C LEU A 7 34.89 18.19 -3.99
N ILE A 8 34.74 18.26 -2.67
CA ILE A 8 35.75 18.86 -1.79
C ILE A 8 37.07 18.08 -1.86
N ILE A 9 37.02 16.76 -1.86
CA ILE A 9 38.22 15.92 -1.99
C ILE A 9 38.92 16.18 -3.33
N TYR A 10 38.17 16.21 -4.44
CA TYR A 10 38.74 16.52 -5.77
C TYR A 10 39.33 17.93 -5.84
N LEU A 11 38.70 18.92 -5.19
CA LEU A 11 39.24 20.27 -5.10
C LEU A 11 40.56 20.30 -4.31
N ILE A 12 40.68 19.55 -3.22
CA ILE A 12 41.92 19.45 -2.45
C ILE A 12 43.03 18.82 -3.31
N ILE A 13 42.72 17.75 -4.04
CA ILE A 13 43.66 17.08 -4.94
C ILE A 13 44.12 18.05 -6.04
N LEU A 14 43.18 18.76 -6.68
CA LEU A 14 43.47 19.78 -7.70
C LEU A 14 44.44 20.84 -7.18
N LEU A 15 44.16 21.41 -6.00
CA LEU A 15 45.02 22.44 -5.40
C LEU A 15 46.40 21.88 -5.06
N PHE A 16 46.46 20.67 -4.52
CA PHE A 16 47.72 20.01 -4.20
C PHE A 16 48.57 19.78 -5.45
N GLU A 17 48.00 19.24 -6.52
CA GLU A 17 48.72 18.99 -7.78
C GLU A 17 49.18 20.28 -8.47
N ALA A 18 48.35 21.33 -8.44
CA ALA A 18 48.72 22.64 -8.98
C ALA A 18 49.87 23.27 -8.19
N ILE A 19 49.84 23.22 -6.86
CA ILE A 19 50.93 23.70 -6.00
C ILE A 19 52.20 22.89 -6.22
N LEU A 20 52.10 21.55 -6.21
CA LEU A 20 53.23 20.65 -6.41
C LEU A 20 53.88 20.86 -7.78
N SER A 21 53.08 20.98 -8.85
CA SER A 21 53.57 21.24 -10.21
C SER A 21 54.24 22.60 -10.32
N THR A 22 53.71 23.62 -9.63
CA THR A 22 54.33 24.95 -9.57
C THR A 22 55.69 24.89 -8.86
N ILE A 23 55.77 24.21 -7.71
CA ILE A 23 57.04 24.03 -6.98
C ILE A 23 58.06 23.27 -7.83
N LEU A 24 57.64 22.17 -8.46
CA LEU A 24 58.51 21.37 -9.34
C LEU A 24 59.01 22.18 -10.54
N LYS A 25 58.16 23.03 -11.14
CA LYS A 25 58.58 23.97 -12.19
C LYS A 25 59.70 24.89 -11.72
N TYR A 26 59.54 25.53 -10.55
CA TYR A 26 60.58 26.41 -10.02
C TYR A 26 61.83 25.67 -9.56
N ALA A 27 61.70 24.45 -9.04
CA ALA A 27 62.85 23.61 -8.71
C ALA A 27 63.64 23.22 -9.97
N TRP A 28 62.94 22.93 -11.08
CA TRP A 28 63.57 22.65 -12.37
C TRP A 28 64.24 23.89 -12.97
N GLN A 29 63.60 25.06 -12.87
CA GLN A 29 64.13 26.34 -13.34
C GLN A 29 65.15 26.99 -12.37
N ALA A 30 65.54 26.31 -11.29
CA ALA A 30 66.55 26.82 -10.38
C ALA A 30 67.95 26.85 -11.02
N GLU A 31 68.20 25.99 -12.02
CA GLU A 31 69.43 26.00 -12.80
C GLU A 31 69.27 26.92 -14.02
N GLU A 32 70.21 27.85 -14.21
CA GLU A 32 70.15 28.89 -15.27
C GLU A 32 70.05 28.28 -16.68
N LYS A 33 70.65 27.09 -16.88
CA LYS A 33 70.57 26.31 -18.13
C LYS A 33 69.13 25.91 -18.50
N TRP A 34 68.27 25.67 -17.50
CA TRP A 34 66.88 25.23 -17.69
C TRP A 34 65.90 26.40 -17.63
N ASP A 35 66.29 27.53 -17.06
CA ASP A 35 65.47 28.73 -16.97
C ASP A 35 65.40 29.51 -18.29
N GLU A 36 66.54 29.65 -18.99
CA GLU A 36 66.62 30.24 -20.34
C GLU A 36 67.48 29.35 -21.26
N PRO A 37 66.94 28.23 -21.78
CA PRO A 37 67.64 27.41 -22.77
C PRO A 37 67.91 28.20 -24.06
N TRP A 38 69.00 27.87 -24.76
CA TRP A 38 69.46 28.58 -25.98
C TRP A 38 68.41 28.68 -27.12
N TYR A 39 67.37 27.85 -27.08
CA TYR A 39 66.31 27.80 -28.10
C TYR A 39 64.97 28.42 -27.64
N ASN A 40 64.85 28.88 -26.38
CA ASN A 40 63.62 29.44 -25.82
C ASN A 40 63.94 30.55 -24.81
N GLU A 41 64.43 31.67 -25.31
CA GLU A 41 64.74 32.87 -24.52
C GLU A 41 63.46 33.60 -24.09
N LYS A 42 63.49 34.22 -22.90
CA LYS A 42 62.35 34.98 -22.37
C LYS A 42 62.20 36.31 -23.11
N THR A 43 60.94 36.72 -23.29
CA THR A 43 60.60 38.01 -23.91
C THR A 43 60.92 39.17 -22.94
N GLU A 44 61.22 40.36 -23.45
CA GLU A 44 61.42 41.59 -22.65
C GLU A 44 60.27 41.86 -21.66
N HIS A 45 59.03 41.58 -22.07
CA HIS A 45 57.85 41.69 -21.21
C HIS A 45 57.85 40.66 -20.08
N GLU A 46 58.32 39.44 -20.35
CA GLU A 46 58.46 38.42 -19.31
C GLU A 46 59.52 38.88 -18.33
N ARG A 47 60.73 39.24 -18.79
CA ARG A 47 61.84 39.75 -17.96
C ARG A 47 61.41 40.87 -17.01
N ASN A 48 60.60 41.82 -17.50
CA ASN A 48 60.10 42.95 -16.70
C ASN A 48 58.90 42.62 -15.79
N SER A 49 58.27 41.45 -15.94
CA SER A 49 57.17 41.02 -15.08
C SER A 49 57.65 40.63 -13.68
N SER A 50 56.92 41.08 -12.65
CA SER A 50 57.27 40.82 -11.26
C SER A 50 57.20 39.32 -10.92
N LYS A 51 58.13 38.87 -10.06
CA LYS A 51 58.22 37.45 -9.66
C LYS A 51 56.90 36.90 -9.11
N ILE A 52 56.14 37.73 -8.39
CA ILE A 52 54.85 37.35 -7.82
C ILE A 52 53.78 37.14 -8.90
N LEU A 53 53.75 37.98 -9.94
CA LEU A 53 52.77 37.85 -11.04
C LEU A 53 53.05 36.62 -11.88
N ARG A 54 54.34 36.31 -12.11
CA ARG A 54 54.73 35.07 -12.81
C ARG A 54 54.32 33.82 -12.02
N PHE A 55 54.56 33.81 -10.71
CA PHE A 55 54.13 32.70 -9.84
C PHE A 55 52.61 32.48 -9.90
N ILE A 56 51.83 33.56 -9.79
CA ILE A 56 50.37 33.48 -9.87
C ILE A 56 49.92 33.01 -11.25
N SER A 57 50.51 33.53 -12.33
CA SER A 57 50.21 33.13 -13.70
C SER A 57 50.49 31.64 -13.93
N ASP A 58 51.63 31.15 -13.46
CA ASP A 58 52.03 29.75 -13.60
C ASP A 58 51.14 28.81 -12.78
N PHE A 59 50.81 29.20 -11.55
CA PHE A 59 49.88 28.47 -10.71
C PHE A 59 48.48 28.38 -11.35
N LEU A 60 47.96 29.50 -11.87
CA LEU A 60 46.67 29.52 -12.57
C LEU A 60 46.71 28.70 -13.87
N ALA A 61 47.83 28.70 -14.59
CA ALA A 61 48.00 27.87 -15.79
C ALA A 61 47.91 26.38 -15.45
N PHE A 62 48.56 25.92 -14.37
CA PHE A 62 48.42 24.54 -13.90
C PHE A 62 47.01 24.21 -13.39
N LEU A 63 46.33 25.16 -12.74
CA LEU A 63 44.94 24.98 -12.31
C LEU A 63 43.99 24.78 -13.51
N VAL A 64 44.18 25.53 -14.60
CA VAL A 64 43.42 25.36 -15.84
C VAL A 64 43.78 24.03 -16.52
N LEU A 65 45.06 23.65 -16.53
CA LEU A 65 45.53 22.39 -17.10
C LEU A 65 44.84 21.18 -16.45
N TYR A 66 44.68 21.22 -15.12
CA TYR A 66 44.07 20.13 -14.34
C TYR A 66 42.56 20.30 -14.11
N ASN A 67 41.89 21.23 -14.80
CA ASN A 67 40.46 21.48 -14.62
C ASN A 67 39.59 20.22 -14.82
N PHE A 68 40.05 19.25 -15.62
CA PHE A 68 39.35 17.98 -15.85
C PHE A 68 39.24 17.07 -14.62
N ILE A 69 40.05 17.29 -13.57
CA ILE A 69 39.98 16.52 -12.31
C ILE A 69 38.62 16.70 -11.63
N ILE A 70 37.98 17.85 -11.81
CA ILE A 70 36.60 18.07 -11.38
C ILE A 70 35.70 17.85 -12.61
N PRO A 71 35.18 16.63 -12.83
CA PRO A 71 34.34 16.34 -13.98
C PRO A 71 33.05 17.17 -13.93
N ILE A 72 32.94 18.15 -14.82
CA ILE A 72 31.77 19.04 -14.94
C ILE A 72 30.49 18.21 -15.19
N SER A 73 30.61 17.10 -15.91
CA SER A 73 29.48 16.23 -16.24
C SER A 73 29.02 15.32 -15.11
N LEU A 74 29.77 15.17 -14.01
CA LEU A 74 29.43 14.21 -12.95
C LEU A 74 28.06 14.51 -12.35
N TYR A 75 27.78 15.78 -12.07
CA TYR A 75 26.49 16.21 -11.53
C TYR A 75 25.35 15.88 -12.49
N VAL A 76 25.48 16.29 -13.76
CA VAL A 76 24.46 16.07 -14.78
C VAL A 76 24.21 14.58 -15.03
N THR A 77 25.27 13.76 -15.08
CA THR A 77 25.14 12.32 -15.25
C THR A 77 24.42 11.67 -14.07
N VAL A 78 24.71 12.10 -12.84
CA VAL A 78 24.03 11.60 -11.62
C VAL A 78 22.55 11.99 -11.61
N GLU A 79 22.21 13.22 -11.99
CA GLU A 79 20.81 13.64 -12.10
C GLU A 79 20.08 12.88 -13.24
N MET A 80 20.75 12.68 -14.37
CA MET A 80 20.20 11.95 -15.52
C MET A 80 19.90 10.49 -15.16
N GLN A 81 20.78 9.78 -14.44
CA GLN A 81 20.50 8.41 -14.02
C GLN A 81 19.32 8.35 -13.04
N LYS A 82 19.15 9.33 -12.15
CA LYS A 82 18.02 9.39 -11.19
C LYS A 82 16.70 9.58 -11.93
N PHE A 83 16.71 10.48 -12.90
CA PHE A 83 15.58 10.73 -13.78
C PHE A 83 15.24 9.50 -14.64
N LEU A 84 16.23 8.83 -15.23
CA LEU A 84 15.98 7.59 -15.99
C LEU A 84 15.49 6.46 -15.08
N GLY A 85 16.02 6.37 -13.85
CA GLY A 85 15.61 5.40 -12.83
C GLY A 85 14.13 5.51 -12.45
N SER A 86 13.57 6.72 -12.44
CA SER A 86 12.14 6.91 -12.10
C SER A 86 11.21 6.28 -13.14
N PHE A 87 11.59 6.29 -14.42
CA PHE A 87 10.83 5.61 -15.47
C PHE A 87 10.83 4.10 -15.30
N PHE A 88 11.95 3.51 -14.87
CA PHE A 88 12.00 2.06 -14.65
C PHE A 88 11.03 1.63 -13.55
N ILE A 89 10.94 2.37 -12.45
CA ILE A 89 9.95 2.10 -11.39
C ILE A 89 8.52 2.22 -11.94
N GLY A 90 8.24 3.23 -12.75
CA GLY A 90 6.89 3.44 -13.32
C GLY A 90 6.51 2.48 -14.46
N TRP A 91 7.48 1.79 -15.05
CA TRP A 91 7.26 0.77 -16.08
C TRP A 91 7.17 -0.64 -15.51
N ASP A 92 7.48 -0.81 -14.23
CA ASP A 92 7.39 -2.10 -13.55
C ASP A 92 5.93 -2.54 -13.44
N LEU A 93 5.65 -3.75 -13.96
CA LEU A 93 4.32 -4.36 -13.90
C LEU A 93 4.06 -5.04 -12.56
N ASP A 94 5.12 -5.36 -11.79
CA ASP A 94 4.95 -5.93 -10.44
C ASP A 94 4.44 -4.87 -9.44
N LEU A 95 4.62 -3.58 -9.76
CA LEU A 95 4.10 -2.44 -8.99
C LEU A 95 2.81 -1.84 -9.59
N TYR A 96 2.14 -2.57 -10.49
CA TYR A 96 0.89 -2.15 -11.09
C TYR A 96 -0.32 -2.71 -10.33
N HIS A 97 -1.27 -1.84 -10.02
CA HIS A 97 -2.51 -2.19 -9.36
C HIS A 97 -3.64 -2.38 -10.40
N GLU A 98 -4.08 -3.62 -10.58
CA GLU A 98 -5.03 -4.00 -11.64
C GLU A 98 -6.44 -3.43 -11.41
N GLU A 99 -6.95 -3.48 -10.18
CA GLU A 99 -8.33 -3.08 -9.88
C GLU A 99 -8.59 -1.58 -10.12
N THR A 100 -7.61 -0.73 -9.82
CA THR A 100 -7.69 0.72 -10.08
C THR A 100 -7.05 1.13 -11.39
N ASN A 101 -6.40 0.20 -12.12
CA ASN A 101 -5.63 0.46 -13.33
C ASN A 101 -4.57 1.57 -13.14
N GLN A 102 -3.79 1.47 -12.06
CA GLN A 102 -2.79 2.47 -11.67
C GLN A 102 -1.40 1.86 -11.60
N ARG A 103 -0.40 2.57 -12.15
CA ARG A 103 1.02 2.22 -12.05
C ARG A 103 1.68 2.98 -10.91
N ALA A 104 2.80 2.46 -10.40
CA ALA A 104 3.65 3.20 -9.49
C ALA A 104 4.08 4.54 -10.10
N GLN A 105 3.83 5.62 -9.38
CA GLN A 105 4.19 6.97 -9.80
C GLN A 105 5.33 7.50 -8.94
N VAL A 106 6.42 7.88 -9.58
CA VAL A 106 7.55 8.52 -8.92
C VAL A 106 7.40 10.03 -9.06
N ASN A 107 7.10 10.71 -7.95
CA ASN A 107 6.94 12.17 -7.93
C ASN A 107 8.28 12.91 -7.79
N THR A 108 9.27 12.27 -7.16
CA THR A 108 10.59 12.86 -6.89
C THR A 108 11.68 11.84 -7.23
N SER A 109 12.46 12.09 -8.28
CA SER A 109 13.55 11.20 -8.73
C SER A 109 14.74 11.16 -7.78
N ASP A 110 14.93 12.19 -6.97
CA ASP A 110 16.11 12.34 -6.12
C ASP A 110 16.18 11.30 -5.00
N LEU A 111 15.02 10.76 -4.62
CA LEU A 111 14.82 9.81 -3.52
C LEU A 111 14.96 8.35 -3.96
N ASN A 112 15.11 8.07 -5.26
CA ASN A 112 15.17 6.71 -5.78
C ASN A 112 16.29 5.89 -5.12
N GLU A 113 17.43 6.51 -4.82
CA GLU A 113 18.57 5.87 -4.15
C GLU A 113 18.38 5.75 -2.63
N GLU A 114 17.58 6.62 -2.03
CA GLU A 114 17.28 6.59 -0.59
C GLU A 114 16.34 5.43 -0.24
N LEU A 115 15.49 4.99 -1.19
CA LEU A 115 14.63 3.81 -1.01
C LEU A 115 15.42 2.54 -0.66
N GLY A 116 16.64 2.39 -1.18
CA GLY A 116 17.52 1.26 -0.87
C GLY A 116 18.20 1.33 0.51
N GLN A 117 18.01 2.43 1.24
CA GLN A 117 18.65 2.70 2.54
C GLN A 117 17.62 2.83 3.67
N VAL A 118 16.35 2.50 3.43
CA VAL A 118 15.29 2.61 4.42
C VAL A 118 15.47 1.54 5.51
N GLU A 119 15.65 1.98 6.75
CA GLU A 119 15.73 1.10 7.93
C GLU A 119 14.40 0.99 8.70
N TYR A 120 13.60 2.06 8.68
CA TYR A 120 12.34 2.15 9.43
C TYR A 120 11.21 2.55 8.49
N VAL A 121 10.13 1.77 8.51
CA VAL A 121 8.89 2.07 7.79
C VAL A 121 7.82 2.43 8.81
N PHE A 122 7.42 3.69 8.81
CA PHE A 122 6.24 4.14 9.56
C PHE A 122 5.03 3.98 8.66
N THR A 123 4.02 3.27 9.15
CA THR A 123 2.81 2.96 8.38
C THR A 123 1.58 3.43 9.16
N ASP A 124 0.58 3.93 8.43
CA ASP A 124 -0.74 4.19 9.01
C ASP A 124 -1.53 2.89 9.05
N LYS A 125 -2.41 2.74 10.04
CA LYS A 125 -3.23 1.53 10.15
C LYS A 125 -4.32 1.54 9.08
N THR A 126 -5.13 2.59 9.07
CA THR A 126 -6.37 2.64 8.28
C THR A 126 -6.08 3.13 6.88
N GLY A 127 -6.51 2.39 5.85
CA GLY A 127 -6.28 2.75 4.45
C GLY A 127 -4.88 2.43 3.93
N THR A 128 -3.98 1.88 4.77
CA THR A 128 -2.69 1.32 4.33
C THR A 128 -2.56 -0.16 4.72
N LEU A 129 -2.65 -0.48 6.03
CA LEU A 129 -2.61 -1.88 6.48
C LEU A 129 -3.96 -2.58 6.37
N THR A 130 -5.04 -1.83 6.56
CA THR A 130 -6.41 -2.38 6.52
C THR A 130 -7.25 -1.63 5.50
N GLU A 131 -7.91 -2.38 4.62
CA GLU A 131 -9.01 -1.89 3.81
C GLU A 131 -10.18 -1.47 4.71
N ASN A 132 -10.95 -0.47 4.29
CA ASN A 132 -12.11 0.01 5.04
C ASN A 132 -13.35 -0.86 4.76
N GLU A 133 -13.18 -2.18 4.83
CA GLU A 133 -14.24 -3.17 4.65
C GLU A 133 -14.26 -4.09 5.87
N MET A 134 -15.40 -4.10 6.58
CA MET A 134 -15.61 -4.97 7.74
C MET A 134 -16.41 -6.18 7.32
N GLN A 135 -15.89 -7.37 7.62
CA GLN A 135 -16.54 -8.63 7.32
C GLN A 135 -16.76 -9.42 8.61
N PHE A 136 -17.98 -9.91 8.79
CA PHE A 136 -18.26 -10.89 9.84
C PHE A 136 -17.52 -12.20 9.54
N ARG A 137 -16.77 -12.72 10.52
CA ARG A 137 -16.00 -13.95 10.36
C ARG A 137 -16.55 -15.06 11.24
N GLU A 138 -16.65 -14.79 12.54
CA GLU A 138 -16.95 -15.79 13.56
C GLU A 138 -17.76 -15.19 14.71
N CYS A 139 -18.55 -16.02 15.39
CA CYS A 139 -19.20 -15.67 16.65
C CYS A 139 -19.22 -16.84 17.62
N SER A 140 -19.58 -16.59 18.88
CA SER A 140 -19.83 -17.64 19.86
C SER A 140 -21.27 -17.56 20.33
N ILE A 141 -22.03 -18.63 20.13
CA ILE A 141 -23.44 -18.73 20.53
C ILE A 141 -23.55 -19.85 21.56
N ASN A 142 -23.90 -19.48 22.80
CA ASN A 142 -24.06 -20.41 23.92
C ASN A 142 -22.81 -21.31 24.16
N GLY A 143 -21.62 -20.72 24.02
CA GLY A 143 -20.34 -21.41 24.25
C GLY A 143 -19.83 -22.26 23.08
N ILE A 144 -20.52 -22.27 21.94
CA ILE A 144 -20.07 -22.91 20.71
C ILE A 144 -19.60 -21.84 19.74
N LYS A 145 -18.40 -21.99 19.19
CA LYS A 145 -17.85 -21.11 18.17
C LYS A 145 -18.46 -21.47 16.81
N TYR A 146 -18.90 -20.46 16.06
CA TYR A 146 -19.46 -20.57 14.72
C TYR A 146 -18.65 -19.70 13.76
N GLN A 147 -18.51 -20.17 12.54
CA GLN A 147 -17.94 -19.43 11.42
C GLN A 147 -19.02 -19.23 10.36
N GLU A 148 -19.00 -18.09 9.68
CA GLU A 148 -19.84 -17.89 8.50
C GLU A 148 -19.16 -18.49 7.26
N VAL A 149 -19.77 -19.53 6.68
CA VAL A 149 -19.30 -20.17 5.45
C VAL A 149 -20.45 -20.22 4.45
N ASN A 150 -20.30 -19.50 3.33
CA ASN A 150 -21.29 -19.45 2.23
C ASN A 150 -22.72 -19.07 2.69
N GLY A 151 -22.85 -18.06 3.57
CA GLY A 151 -24.15 -17.61 4.08
C GLY A 151 -24.80 -18.58 5.08
N LYS A 152 -24.00 -19.40 5.77
CA LYS A 152 -24.47 -20.29 6.83
C LYS A 152 -23.53 -20.25 8.01
N LEU A 153 -24.08 -20.25 9.22
CA LEU A 153 -23.31 -20.46 10.44
C LEU A 153 -22.99 -21.95 10.59
N THR A 154 -21.69 -22.26 10.64
CA THR A 154 -21.18 -23.63 10.86
C THR A 154 -20.41 -23.68 12.17
N PRO A 155 -20.74 -24.59 13.11
CA PRO A 155 -20.02 -24.71 14.37
C PRO A 155 -18.61 -25.27 14.15
N GLU A 156 -17.61 -24.59 14.72
CA GLU A 156 -16.21 -24.98 14.67
C GLU A 156 -15.99 -26.20 15.60
N GLY A 157 -15.44 -27.29 15.05
CA GLY A 157 -15.29 -28.58 15.74
C GLY A 157 -16.22 -29.70 15.27
N PHE A 158 -17.13 -29.42 14.34
CA PHE A 158 -17.79 -30.45 13.51
C PHE A 158 -17.12 -30.52 12.14
N SER A 159 -15.83 -30.87 12.09
CA SER A 159 -15.20 -31.29 10.84
C SER A 159 -15.80 -32.61 10.38
N GLU A 160 -16.03 -32.77 9.08
CA GLU A 160 -16.54 -34.00 8.45
C GLU A 160 -15.57 -35.21 8.54
N ASP A 161 -14.46 -35.08 9.26
CA ASP A 161 -13.41 -36.11 9.43
C ASP A 161 -13.53 -36.92 10.74
N SER A 162 -14.71 -36.93 11.37
CA SER A 162 -14.99 -37.85 12.48
C SER A 162 -15.54 -39.19 11.94
N PRO A 163 -14.95 -40.35 12.27
CA PRO A 163 -15.33 -41.64 11.68
C PRO A 163 -16.70 -42.16 12.13
N ASP A 164 -17.39 -41.46 13.03
CA ASP A 164 -18.75 -41.79 13.45
C ASP A 164 -19.78 -41.01 12.62
N GLY A 165 -20.22 -41.65 11.55
CA GLY A 165 -21.11 -41.10 10.54
C GLY A 165 -22.51 -40.75 11.05
N ASN A 166 -22.68 -39.53 11.56
CA ASN A 166 -24.00 -38.91 11.70
C ASN A 166 -24.09 -37.62 10.88
N ARG A 167 -24.47 -37.80 9.61
CA ARG A 167 -24.66 -36.75 8.60
C ARG A 167 -25.83 -35.85 9.01
N HIS A 168 -25.56 -34.68 9.57
CA HIS A 168 -26.53 -33.57 9.65
C HIS A 168 -26.29 -32.57 8.52
N SER A 169 -26.39 -33.06 7.28
CA SER A 169 -26.64 -32.23 6.12
C SER A 169 -28.00 -31.57 6.30
N LEU A 170 -28.05 -30.24 6.37
CA LEU A 170 -29.32 -29.52 6.38
C LEU A 170 -30.03 -29.78 5.05
N VAL A 171 -31.15 -30.49 5.17
CA VAL A 171 -31.99 -31.00 4.11
C VAL A 171 -32.75 -29.85 3.44
N ARG A 172 -32.58 -29.74 2.12
CA ARG A 172 -33.61 -29.24 1.21
C ARG A 172 -34.86 -30.12 1.40
N LEU A 173 -35.87 -29.63 2.11
CA LEU A 173 -37.13 -30.36 2.36
C LEU A 173 -37.99 -30.45 1.08
N PRO A 174 -38.41 -31.65 0.64
CA PRO A 174 -39.69 -31.85 -0.03
C PRO A 174 -40.78 -32.27 0.99
N PRO A 175 -42.07 -32.16 0.65
CA PRO A 175 -43.15 -32.18 1.63
C PRO A 175 -43.70 -33.60 1.84
N THR A 176 -43.22 -34.33 2.84
CA THR A 176 -43.95 -35.46 3.44
C THR A 176 -43.49 -35.75 4.88
N ARG A 177 -44.46 -36.01 5.76
CA ARG A 177 -44.42 -36.13 7.23
C ARG A 177 -43.64 -37.38 7.78
N PRO A 178 -43.36 -37.48 9.11
CA PRO A 178 -42.09 -37.95 9.72
C PRO A 178 -42.15 -39.24 10.60
N PRO A 179 -41.04 -39.60 11.29
CA PRO A 179 -41.04 -39.94 12.73
C PRO A 179 -39.94 -39.13 13.49
N ILE A 180 -40.23 -38.06 14.25
CA ILE A 180 -40.76 -37.90 15.63
C ILE A 180 -39.89 -38.52 16.73
N GLY A 181 -39.23 -37.65 17.50
CA GLY A 181 -38.92 -37.93 18.91
C GLY A 181 -37.74 -37.15 19.47
N ILE A 182 -36.52 -37.66 19.26
CA ILE A 182 -35.39 -37.32 20.12
C ILE A 182 -34.36 -36.43 19.41
N LEU A 183 -34.17 -36.64 18.10
CA LEU A 183 -33.19 -35.88 17.34
C LEU A 183 -33.73 -34.50 16.91
N HIS A 184 -35.03 -34.41 16.62
CA HIS A 184 -35.70 -33.15 16.31
C HIS A 184 -35.70 -32.17 17.48
N ARG A 185 -35.75 -32.65 18.73
CA ARG A 185 -35.83 -31.79 19.91
C ARG A 185 -34.52 -31.06 20.20
N LYS A 186 -33.38 -31.74 20.06
CA LYS A 186 -32.07 -31.10 20.19
C LYS A 186 -31.83 -30.16 19.00
N THR A 187 -32.04 -30.61 17.77
CA THR A 187 -31.86 -29.76 16.57
C THR A 187 -32.80 -28.54 16.57
N SER A 188 -34.04 -28.67 17.03
CA SER A 188 -34.95 -27.52 17.16
C SER A 188 -34.53 -26.55 18.26
N GLU A 189 -34.07 -27.03 19.42
CA GLU A 189 -33.56 -26.15 20.48
C GLU A 189 -32.26 -25.43 20.07
N PHE A 190 -31.41 -26.07 19.26
CA PHE A 190 -30.19 -25.47 18.70
C PHE A 190 -30.51 -24.41 17.63
N LEU A 191 -31.36 -24.72 16.64
CA LEU A 191 -31.81 -23.74 15.65
C LEU A 191 -32.48 -22.52 16.30
N ASN A 192 -33.26 -22.74 17.37
CA ASN A 192 -33.91 -21.64 18.10
C ASN A 192 -32.90 -20.67 18.73
N LYS A 193 -31.72 -21.12 19.14
CA LYS A 193 -30.70 -20.26 19.77
C LYS A 193 -29.91 -19.47 18.74
N GLU A 194 -29.57 -20.08 17.62
CA GLU A 194 -28.91 -19.42 16.48
C GLU A 194 -29.82 -18.35 15.89
N GLU A 195 -31.09 -18.69 15.66
CA GLU A 195 -32.11 -17.76 15.17
C GLU A 195 -32.34 -16.61 16.16
N LEU A 196 -32.44 -16.89 17.47
CA LEU A 196 -32.59 -15.86 18.50
C LEU A 196 -31.38 -14.92 18.56
N PHE A 197 -30.16 -15.45 18.46
CA PHE A 197 -28.93 -14.65 18.40
C PHE A 197 -28.95 -13.70 17.20
N LEU A 198 -29.24 -14.23 16.00
CA LEU A 198 -29.30 -13.43 14.78
C LEU A 198 -30.43 -12.40 14.81
N LYS A 199 -31.58 -12.74 15.39
CA LYS A 199 -32.67 -11.78 15.65
C LYS A 199 -32.21 -10.66 16.57
N ALA A 200 -31.49 -10.96 17.64
CA ALA A 200 -30.92 -9.94 18.52
C ALA A 200 -29.94 -9.04 17.75
N VAL A 201 -29.09 -9.60 16.90
CA VAL A 201 -28.19 -8.81 16.02
C VAL A 201 -28.99 -7.88 15.09
N CYS A 202 -30.08 -8.36 14.47
CA CYS A 202 -30.96 -7.56 13.60
C CYS A 202 -31.86 -6.54 14.31
N LEU A 203 -31.95 -6.57 15.65
CA LEU A 203 -32.79 -5.65 16.42
C LEU A 203 -31.95 -4.65 17.22
N CYS A 204 -30.71 -5.00 17.56
CA CYS A 204 -29.81 -4.15 18.36
C CYS A 204 -28.80 -3.42 17.48
N HIS A 205 -29.28 -2.55 16.57
CA HIS A 205 -28.43 -1.74 15.71
C HIS A 205 -29.10 -0.42 15.30
N THR A 206 -28.34 0.46 14.64
CA THR A 206 -28.87 1.71 14.05
C THR A 206 -28.86 1.74 12.52
N VAL A 207 -28.60 0.59 11.89
CA VAL A 207 -28.58 0.41 10.42
C VAL A 207 -29.91 0.81 9.78
N GLN A 208 -29.80 1.52 8.65
CA GLN A 208 -30.90 1.96 7.80
C GLN A 208 -30.84 1.26 6.44
N ILE A 209 -31.99 1.19 5.76
CA ILE A 209 -32.12 0.63 4.42
C ILE A 209 -32.59 1.74 3.50
N ASN A 210 -32.07 1.79 2.27
CA ASN A 210 -32.52 2.75 1.29
C ASN A 210 -33.93 2.39 0.76
N ALA A 211 -34.88 3.31 0.94
CA ALA A 211 -36.30 3.11 0.65
C ALA A 211 -36.61 2.96 -0.86
N ASP A 212 -35.73 3.39 -1.76
CA ASP A 212 -35.95 3.23 -3.21
C ASP A 212 -35.93 1.77 -3.67
N GLN A 213 -35.45 0.83 -2.84
CA GLN A 213 -35.50 -0.60 -3.13
C GLN A 213 -36.75 -1.32 -2.60
N THR A 214 -37.49 -0.71 -1.66
CA THR A 214 -38.70 -1.32 -1.09
C THR A 214 -39.94 -1.10 -1.95
N ASP A 215 -39.99 -0.01 -2.74
CA ASP A 215 -41.16 0.36 -3.55
C ASP A 215 -41.15 -0.24 -4.98
N GLY A 216 -40.09 -0.97 -5.37
CA GLY A 216 -39.96 -1.59 -6.68
C GLY A 216 -40.65 -2.95 -6.85
N ALA A 217 -41.26 -3.50 -5.79
CA ALA A 217 -41.86 -4.84 -5.84
C ALA A 217 -43.11 -4.96 -6.75
N ASP A 218 -43.67 -3.83 -7.22
CA ASP A 218 -44.89 -3.79 -8.05
C ASP A 218 -44.65 -3.20 -9.47
N GLY A 219 -43.45 -3.37 -10.04
CA GLY A 219 -43.15 -3.03 -11.44
C GLY A 219 -43.44 -4.19 -12.42
N PRO A 220 -44.02 -3.98 -13.63
CA PRO A 220 -44.49 -5.06 -14.51
C PRO A 220 -43.40 -5.93 -15.19
N TRP A 221 -42.13 -5.80 -14.81
CA TRP A 221 -40.99 -6.38 -15.55
C TRP A 221 -40.10 -7.35 -14.75
N HIS A 222 -40.55 -7.85 -13.58
CA HIS A 222 -39.80 -8.86 -12.83
C HIS A 222 -40.16 -10.29 -13.28
N ALA A 223 -39.72 -10.67 -14.48
CA ALA A 223 -39.87 -12.02 -15.02
C ALA A 223 -38.74 -13.00 -14.63
N ASN A 224 -37.73 -12.58 -13.86
CA ASN A 224 -36.67 -13.45 -13.33
C ASN A 224 -36.46 -13.14 -11.85
N GLY A 225 -36.97 -13.99 -10.96
CA GLY A 225 -37.06 -13.79 -9.51
C GLY A 225 -35.73 -13.80 -8.75
N ILE A 226 -34.81 -12.92 -9.12
CA ILE A 226 -33.62 -12.58 -8.33
C ILE A 226 -33.96 -11.29 -7.59
N ALA A 227 -34.26 -11.40 -6.30
CA ALA A 227 -34.43 -10.23 -5.45
C ALA A 227 -33.13 -9.43 -5.46
N THR A 228 -33.21 -8.13 -5.68
CA THR A 228 -32.06 -7.23 -5.52
C THR A 228 -31.59 -7.30 -4.07
N PRO A 229 -30.28 -7.47 -3.81
CA PRO A 229 -29.76 -7.49 -2.45
C PRO A 229 -30.05 -6.13 -1.78
N LEU A 230 -30.66 -6.17 -0.60
CA LEU A 230 -30.94 -5.00 0.22
C LEU A 230 -29.62 -4.29 0.56
N GLU A 231 -29.56 -3.00 0.28
CA GLU A 231 -28.39 -2.18 0.60
C GLU A 231 -28.52 -1.55 1.99
N TYR A 232 -27.60 -1.92 2.88
CA TYR A 232 -27.56 -1.45 4.26
C TYR A 232 -26.60 -0.26 4.43
N TYR A 233 -27.05 0.74 5.18
CA TYR A 233 -26.30 1.94 5.53
C TYR A 233 -26.21 2.07 7.04
N ALA A 234 -25.00 2.31 7.55
CA ALA A 234 -24.77 2.45 8.99
C ALA A 234 -23.69 3.49 9.26
N SER A 235 -23.78 4.15 10.41
CA SER A 235 -22.74 5.06 10.90
C SER A 235 -21.45 4.31 11.29
N SER A 236 -21.56 3.01 11.60
CA SER A 236 -20.43 2.12 11.90
C SER A 236 -20.38 0.96 10.90
N PRO A 237 -19.22 0.69 10.26
CA PRO A 237 -19.09 -0.44 9.35
C PRO A 237 -19.23 -1.80 10.06
N ASP A 238 -18.96 -1.87 11.37
CA ASP A 238 -19.13 -3.08 12.17
C ASP A 238 -20.60 -3.48 12.29
N GLU A 239 -21.49 -2.50 12.54
CA GLU A 239 -22.94 -2.73 12.60
C GLU A 239 -23.47 -3.19 11.24
N LYS A 240 -23.01 -2.55 10.17
CA LYS A 240 -23.34 -2.95 8.80
C LYS A 240 -22.94 -4.41 8.53
N ALA A 241 -21.70 -4.77 8.85
CA ALA A 241 -21.18 -6.12 8.63
C ALA A 241 -21.98 -7.19 9.40
N LEU A 242 -22.40 -6.89 10.63
CA LEU A 242 -23.23 -7.79 11.44
C LEU A 242 -24.63 -7.99 10.84
N VAL A 243 -25.30 -6.93 10.40
CA VAL A 243 -26.63 -7.00 9.79
C VAL A 243 -26.59 -7.69 8.43
N GLU A 244 -25.57 -7.42 7.62
CA GLU A 244 -25.35 -8.12 6.36
C GLU A 244 -25.10 -9.61 6.56
N ALA A 245 -24.31 -9.99 7.58
CA ALA A 245 -24.09 -11.39 7.91
C ALA A 245 -25.38 -12.09 8.35
N ALA A 246 -26.17 -11.45 9.21
CA ALA A 246 -27.47 -12.01 9.62
C ALA A 246 -28.41 -12.19 8.41
N SER A 247 -28.42 -11.22 7.49
CA SER A 247 -29.18 -11.28 6.24
C SER A 247 -28.75 -12.47 5.37
N ARG A 248 -27.43 -12.70 5.21
CA ARG A 248 -26.89 -13.86 4.48
C ARG A 248 -27.27 -15.19 5.12
N VAL A 249 -27.34 -15.27 6.45
CA VAL A 249 -27.72 -16.49 7.19
C VAL A 249 -29.23 -16.77 7.18
N GLY A 250 -30.06 -15.78 6.80
CA GLY A 250 -31.50 -15.94 6.61
C GLY A 250 -32.38 -15.24 7.66
N VAL A 251 -31.80 -14.32 8.44
CA VAL A 251 -32.53 -13.37 9.29
C VAL A 251 -32.29 -11.97 8.73
N VAL A 252 -33.28 -11.45 8.00
CA VAL A 252 -33.13 -10.24 7.20
C VAL A 252 -33.85 -9.08 7.89
N PHE A 253 -33.13 -8.02 8.25
CA PHE A 253 -33.74 -6.75 8.63
C PHE A 253 -34.33 -6.08 7.38
N THR A 254 -35.62 -5.73 7.39
CA THR A 254 -36.35 -5.20 6.24
C THR A 254 -36.73 -3.72 6.36
N GLY A 255 -36.49 -3.11 7.52
CA GLY A 255 -36.66 -1.66 7.71
C GLY A 255 -37.36 -1.31 9.01
N THR A 256 -37.57 -0.01 9.22
CA THR A 256 -38.26 0.53 10.38
C THR A 256 -39.50 1.29 9.91
N SER A 257 -40.67 0.91 10.39
CA SER A 257 -41.93 1.60 10.15
C SER A 257 -42.39 2.28 11.44
N GLY A 258 -42.14 3.59 11.55
CA GLY A 258 -42.45 4.37 12.75
C GLY A 258 -41.58 3.92 13.93
N ASP A 259 -42.22 3.39 14.97
CA ASP A 259 -41.56 2.86 16.18
C ASP A 259 -41.40 1.32 16.15
N THR A 260 -41.74 0.69 15.02
CA THR A 260 -41.64 -0.77 14.85
C THR A 260 -40.55 -1.16 13.87
N MET A 261 -39.72 -2.13 14.24
CA MET A 261 -38.71 -2.73 13.37
C MET A 261 -39.28 -3.99 12.71
N GLU A 262 -38.99 -4.18 11.43
CA GLU A 262 -39.44 -5.32 10.65
C GLU A 262 -38.27 -6.25 10.34
N VAL A 263 -38.42 -7.53 10.71
CA VAL A 263 -37.41 -8.57 10.52
C VAL A 263 -38.07 -9.78 9.87
N LYS A 264 -37.45 -10.32 8.82
CA LYS A 264 -37.88 -11.54 8.16
C LYS A 264 -36.96 -12.70 8.55
N SER A 265 -37.46 -13.61 9.37
CA SER A 265 -36.73 -14.80 9.79
C SER A 265 -37.25 -16.05 9.06
N LEU A 266 -36.35 -16.75 8.35
CA LEU A 266 -36.68 -18.00 7.62
C LEU A 266 -37.92 -17.88 6.72
N GLY A 267 -38.10 -16.71 6.10
CA GLY A 267 -39.23 -16.41 5.21
C GLY A 267 -40.48 -15.85 5.89
N LYS A 268 -40.56 -15.84 7.22
CA LYS A 268 -41.69 -15.28 7.98
C LYS A 268 -41.41 -13.83 8.39
N PRO A 269 -42.28 -12.87 8.04
CA PRO A 269 -42.16 -11.50 8.52
C PRO A 269 -42.59 -11.42 9.99
N GLU A 270 -41.79 -10.73 10.79
CA GLU A 270 -42.00 -10.46 12.22
C GLU A 270 -41.82 -8.95 12.45
N ARG A 271 -42.60 -8.40 13.39
CA ARG A 271 -42.55 -6.97 13.75
C ARG A 271 -42.29 -6.85 15.24
N TYR A 272 -41.34 -5.99 15.60
CA TYR A 272 -40.87 -5.75 16.97
C TYR A 272 -41.08 -4.29 17.34
#